data_AF-A0A8S3ZKX3-F1
#
_entry.id   AF-A0A8S3ZKX3-F1
#
_cell.length_a   1.000
_cell.length_b   1.000
_cell.length_c   1.000
_cell.angle_alpha   90.00
_cell.angle_beta   90.00
_cell.angle_gamma   90.00
#
_symmetry.space_group_name_H-M   'P 1'
#
loop_
_entity.id
_entity.type
_entity.pdbx_description
1 polymer ?
#
loop_
_entity_poly.entity_id
_entity_poly.type
_entity_poly.pdbx_seq_one_letter_code
_entity_poly.pdbx_strand_id
1 'polypeptide(L)' 'SYVNPTGGCQPCSCNQLGTLAGTFCHQVTGQCECKQGDFGVAGKNCDQCLPTFFGFNPRLGS' A
#
# COMPACT_ATOMS: atom_id res chain seq x y z
N SER A 1 -14.47 -3.01 2.44
CA SER A 1 -14.55 -2.05 3.57
C SER A 1 -13.97 -2.72 4.80
N TYR A 2 -13.58 -1.95 5.81
CA TYR A 2 -13.08 -2.46 7.08
C TYR A 2 -13.84 -1.80 8.24
N VAL A 3 -13.90 -2.48 9.38
CA VAL A 3 -14.52 -1.95 10.59
C VAL A 3 -13.51 -1.01 11.24
N ASN A 4 -13.88 0.26 11.39
CA ASN A 4 -13.05 1.23 12.08
C ASN A 4 -13.23 1.07 13.62
N PRO A 5 -12.32 1.60 14.45
CA PRO A 5 -12.37 1.44 15.90
C PRO A 5 -13.65 1.96 16.58
N THR A 6 -14.40 2.86 15.94
CA THR A 6 -15.68 3.37 16.44
C THR A 6 -16.88 2.52 15.99
N GLY A 7 -16.65 1.34 15.40
CA GLY A 7 -17.69 0.39 15.00
C GLY A 7 -18.38 0.69 13.66
N GLY A 8 -17.87 1.63 12.88
CA GLY A 8 -18.39 1.96 11.55
C GLY A 8 -17.68 1.19 10.43
N CYS A 9 -18.38 0.97 9.32
CA CYS A 9 -17.80 0.42 8.10
C CYS A 9 -17.17 1.54 7.27
N GLN A 10 -15.85 1.52 7.09
CA GLN A 10 -15.15 2.49 6.28
C GLN A 10 -14.67 1.85 4.96
N PRO A 11 -14.80 2.53 3.81
CA PRO A 11 -14.28 2.01 2.55
C PRO A 11 -12.76 1.84 2.59
N CYS A 12 -12.26 0.83 1.88
CA CYS A 12 -10.84 0.66 1.64
C CYS A 12 -10.42 1.66 0.56
N SER A 13 -9.32 2.40 0.77
CA SER A 13 -8.77 3.32 -0.22
C SER A 13 -7.40 2.85 -0.72
N CYS A 14 -7.29 1.55 -1.03
CA CYS A 14 -6.07 0.94 -1.52
C CYS A 14 -5.65 1.53 -2.87
N ASN A 15 -4.38 1.88 -3.03
CA ASN A 15 -3.82 2.35 -4.28
C ASN A 15 -3.68 1.16 -5.25
N GLN A 16 -4.37 1.22 -6.38
CA GLN A 16 -4.44 0.14 -7.36
C GLN A 16 -3.09 -0.17 -8.04
N LEU A 17 -2.20 0.82 -8.12
CA LEU A 17 -0.84 0.63 -8.64
C LEU A 17 0.02 -0.13 -7.63
N GLY A 18 -0.09 0.23 -6.35
CA GLY A 18 0.70 -0.32 -5.26
C GLY A 18 0.14 -1.57 -4.57
N THR A 19 -1.12 -1.93 -4.83
CA THR A 19 -1.81 -3.06 -4.19
C THR A 19 -1.88 -4.26 -5.14
N LEU A 20 -1.85 -5.48 -4.60
CA LEU A 20 -2.02 -6.70 -5.38
C LEU A 20 -3.43 -6.76 -6.00
N ALA A 21 -3.51 -7.10 -7.29
CA ALA A 21 -4.77 -7.17 -8.00
C ALA A 21 -5.67 -8.27 -7.40
N GLY A 22 -6.95 -7.96 -7.21
CA GLY A 22 -7.92 -8.90 -6.61
C GLY A 22 -7.83 -9.03 -5.08
N THR A 23 -6.99 -8.24 -4.42
CA THR A 23 -6.93 -8.17 -2.95
C THR A 23 -7.81 -7.06 -2.39
N PHE A 24 -8.26 -7.25 -1.15
CA PHE A 24 -9.04 -6.27 -0.40
C PHE A 24 -8.30 -5.88 0.87
N CYS A 25 -8.61 -4.70 1.43
CA CYS A 25 -8.00 -4.31 2.70
C CYS A 25 -8.49 -5.19 3.85
N HIS A 26 -7.61 -5.43 4.80
CA HIS A 26 -7.88 -6.25 5.97
C HIS A 26 -9.08 -5.70 6.77
N GLN A 27 -10.05 -6.56 7.07
CA GLN A 27 -11.35 -6.17 7.61
C GLN A 27 -11.31 -5.49 8.99
N VAL A 28 -10.24 -5.67 9.76
CA VAL A 28 -10.08 -5.09 11.11
C VAL A 28 -9.13 -3.89 11.11
N THR A 29 -8.03 -3.96 10.36
CA THR A 29 -6.97 -2.92 10.40
C THR A 29 -7.12 -1.91 9.27
N GLY A 30 -7.84 -2.29 8.20
CA GLY A 30 -7.91 -1.53 6.96
C GLY A 30 -6.62 -1.52 6.15
N GLN A 31 -5.67 -2.41 6.46
CA GLN A 31 -4.38 -2.51 5.77
C GLN A 31 -4.56 -3.19 4.41
N CYS A 32 -4.08 -2.57 3.34
CA CYS A 32 -4.06 -3.14 1.99
C CYS A 32 -2.85 -4.06 1.79
N GLU A 33 -2.98 -5.06 0.91
CA GLU A 33 -1.89 -5.96 0.53
C GLU A 33 -1.00 -5.30 -0.53
N CYS A 34 0.11 -4.73 -0.07
CA CYS A 34 1.03 -3.99 -0.93
C CYS A 34 1.93 -4.92 -1.75
N LYS A 35 2.22 -4.53 -2.99
CA LYS A 35 3.24 -5.14 -3.84
C LYS A 35 4.62 -4.86 -3.25
N GLN A 36 5.14 -5.80 -2.48
CA GLN A 36 6.54 -5.80 -2.04
C GLN A 36 7.39 -6.32 -3.21
N GLY A 37 8.20 -5.45 -3.83
CA GLY A 37 8.96 -5.76 -5.05
C GLY A 37 9.43 -4.50 -5.78
N ASP A 38 9.41 -4.49 -7.11
CA ASP A 38 10.00 -3.48 -8.01
C ASP A 38 9.60 -2.01 -7.79
N PHE A 39 8.45 -1.73 -7.18
CA PHE A 39 8.01 -0.37 -6.85
C PHE A 39 8.25 0.02 -5.39
N GLY A 40 8.50 -0.98 -4.53
CA GLY A 40 8.66 -0.82 -3.09
C GLY A 40 7.65 0.11 -2.46
N VAL A 41 6.40 -0.32 -2.27
CA VAL A 41 5.35 0.52 -1.65
C VAL A 41 4.91 -0.02 -0.29
N ALA A 42 4.46 0.90 0.57
CA ALA A 42 4.13 0.75 1.97
C ALA A 42 3.00 1.72 2.36
N GLY A 43 2.66 1.72 3.65
CA GLY A 43 1.53 2.48 4.18
C GLY A 43 0.24 1.67 4.17
N LYS A 44 -0.78 2.17 4.87
CA LYS A 44 -2.08 1.51 4.98
C LYS A 44 -2.73 1.26 3.62
N ASN A 45 -2.47 2.16 2.67
CA ASN A 45 -3.10 2.22 1.37
C ASN A 45 -2.14 1.87 0.23
N CYS A 46 -0.91 1.44 0.53
CA CYS A 46 0.13 1.14 -0.47
C CYS A 46 0.44 2.31 -1.41
N ASP A 47 0.38 3.52 -0.87
CA ASP A 47 0.58 4.80 -1.56
C ASP A 47 1.90 5.48 -1.18
N GLN A 48 2.64 4.92 -0.22
CA GLN A 48 3.93 5.45 0.22
C GLN A 48 5.05 4.59 -0.35
N CYS A 49 6.08 5.18 -0.94
CA CYS A 49 7.26 4.40 -1.33
C CYS A 49 8.10 4.04 -0.09
N LEU A 50 8.68 2.85 -0.08
CA LEU A 50 9.64 2.40 0.92
C LEU A 50 10.86 3.33 0.90
N PRO A 51 11.41 3.67 2.07
CA PRO A 51 12.55 4.58 2.16
C PRO A 51 13.80 4.05 1.43
N THR A 52 13.93 2.73 1.26
CA THR A 52 15.02 2.10 0.51
C THR A 52 14.88 2.25 -1.01
N PHE A 53 13.69 2.54 -1.53
CA PHE A 53 13.41 2.70 -2.97
C PHE A 53 13.50 4.16 -3.44
N PHE A 54 13.50 5.14 -2.53
CA PHE A 54 13.71 6.55 -2.85
C PHE A 54 15.14 6.87 -3.36
N GLY A 55 16.06 5.89 -3.34
CA GLY A 55 17.47 6.04 -3.75
C GLY A 55 17.84 5.48 -5.12
N PHE A 56 16.91 4.91 -5.90
CA PHE A 56 17.23 4.48 -7.26
C PHE A 56 17.00 5.63 -8.24
N ASN A 57 18.05 6.39 -8.51
CA ASN A 57 18.11 7.36 -9.60
C ASN A 57 18.60 6.59 -10.84
N PRO A 58 17.74 6.10 -11.75
CA PRO A 58 18.18 5.37 -12.96
C PRO A 58 19.00 6.22 -13.96
N ARG A 59 19.41 7.45 -13.59
CA ARG A 59 20.32 8.31 -14.34
C ARG A 59 21.73 8.41 -13.75
N LEU A 60 21.97 7.79 -12.60
CA LEU A 60 23.29 7.70 -11.95
C LEU A 60 23.67 6.22 -11.81
N GLY A 61 23.76 5.53 -12.95
CA GLY A 61 24.46 4.25 -13.01
C GLY A 61 25.96 4.51 -12.96
N SER A 62 26.61 4.07 -11.88
CA SER A 62 28.05 3.86 -11.81
C SER A 62 28.42 2.49 -12.38
#